data_AF-A0A835LGJ7-F1
#
_entry.id   AF-A0A835LGJ7-F1
#
_cell.length_a   1.000
_cell.length_b   1.000
_cell.length_c   1.000
_cell.angle_alpha   90.00
_cell.angle_beta   90.00
_cell.angle_gamma   90.00
#
_symmetry.space_group_name_H-M   'P 1'
#
loop_
_entity.id
_entity.type
_entity.pdbx_description
1 polymer ?
#
loop_
_entity_poly.entity_id
_entity_poly.type
_entity_poly.pdbx_seq_one_letter_code
_entity_poly.pdbx_strand_id
1 'polypeptide(L)'
;MDATTTPVSLVANPSQIEENTRKTYATTSAKQKYGRNIDALSLPTPGMQGEDPTICLIEEEVDRGIQYCLKSLVGRLDLVKMDLNKVKILVAAKWALSGECLITPLGRGYIMFKFDKEEDYAKVWEQGSWLFDMTLKFCV
;
A
#
# COMPACT_ATOMS: atom_id res chain seq x y z
N MET A 1 25.06 -69.26 -8.10
CA MET A 1 24.33 -68.19 -8.82
C MET A 1 22.98 -68.11 -8.15
N ASP A 2 22.81 -67.16 -7.25
CA ASP A 2 21.49 -66.67 -6.82
C ASP A 2 21.69 -65.37 -6.05
N ALA A 3 20.96 -64.35 -6.48
CA ALA A 3 21.04 -62.98 -6.00
C ALA A 3 20.29 -62.84 -4.68
N THR A 4 20.94 -62.30 -3.64
CA THR A 4 20.26 -61.82 -2.43
C THR A 4 20.47 -60.31 -2.35
N THR A 5 19.40 -59.59 -2.66
CA THR A 5 19.28 -58.14 -2.64
C THR A 5 19.23 -57.63 -1.20
N THR A 6 20.26 -56.90 -0.78
CA THR A 6 20.27 -56.12 0.47
C THR A 6 19.64 -54.74 0.22
N PRO A 7 18.63 -54.31 0.99
CA PRO A 7 18.12 -52.95 0.88
C PRO A 7 19.05 -51.96 1.60
N VAL A 8 19.61 -51.01 0.84
CA VAL A 8 20.33 -49.86 1.38
C VAL A 8 19.32 -48.88 1.98
N SER A 9 19.40 -48.68 3.29
CA SER A 9 18.69 -47.63 4.01
C SER A 9 19.25 -46.25 3.62
N LEU A 10 18.49 -45.47 2.86
CA LEU A 10 18.74 -44.04 2.69
C LEU A 10 18.17 -43.30 3.90
N VAL A 11 19.06 -42.92 4.81
CA VAL A 11 18.80 -41.87 5.81
C VAL A 11 18.71 -40.54 5.04
N ALA A 12 17.50 -40.03 4.83
CA ALA A 12 17.28 -38.70 4.29
C ALA A 12 17.20 -37.69 5.46
N ASN A 13 18.17 -36.77 5.51
CA ASN A 13 18.19 -35.63 6.43
C ASN A 13 16.96 -34.72 6.24
N PRO A 14 16.34 -34.22 7.32
CA PRO A 14 15.29 -33.22 7.25
C PRO A 14 15.93 -31.83 7.17
N SER A 15 16.20 -31.36 5.96
CA SER A 15 16.60 -29.97 5.74
C SER A 15 15.86 -29.37 4.55
N GLN A 16 14.98 -28.43 4.90
CA GLN A 16 14.48 -27.31 4.09
C GLN A 16 13.52 -27.67 2.94
N ILE A 17 12.25 -27.88 3.30
CA ILE A 17 11.14 -27.53 2.39
C ILE A 17 10.84 -26.05 2.66
N GLU A 18 11.50 -25.15 1.93
CA GLU A 18 11.07 -23.74 1.88
C GLU A 18 9.79 -23.67 1.07
N GLU A 19 8.66 -23.70 1.78
CA GLU A 19 7.35 -23.44 1.21
C GLU A 19 7.31 -21.98 0.77
N ASN A 20 7.34 -21.75 -0.55
CA ASN A 20 7.18 -20.43 -1.17
C ASN A 20 5.72 -19.97 -1.03
N THR A 21 5.27 -19.74 0.20
CA THR A 21 4.00 -19.07 0.47
C THR A 21 4.16 -17.60 0.09
N ARG A 22 3.53 -17.21 -1.01
CA ARG A 22 3.37 -15.80 -1.40
C ARG A 22 2.81 -15.04 -0.20
N LYS A 23 3.62 -14.14 0.36
CA LYS A 23 3.23 -13.25 1.45
C LYS A 23 2.11 -12.34 0.94
N THR A 24 0.89 -12.55 1.43
CA THR A 24 -0.26 -11.67 1.12
C THR A 24 0.00 -10.29 1.68
N TYR A 25 -0.47 -9.23 1.01
CA TYR A 25 -0.30 -7.83 1.44
C TYR A 25 -0.62 -7.60 2.93
N ALA A 26 -1.65 -8.27 3.47
CA ALA A 26 -1.99 -8.21 4.90
C ALA A 26 -0.83 -8.64 5.82
N THR A 27 -0.08 -9.69 5.45
CA THR A 27 1.05 -10.21 6.23
C THR A 27 2.28 -9.30 6.21
N THR A 28 2.46 -8.55 5.12
CA THR A 28 3.58 -7.61 4.98
C THR A 28 3.28 -6.29 5.68
N SER A 29 2.05 -5.78 5.58
CA SER A 29 1.59 -4.56 6.27
C SER A 29 1.51 -4.71 7.79
N ALA A 30 1.21 -5.92 8.28
CA ALA A 30 1.17 -6.22 9.72
C ALA A 30 2.55 -6.05 10.38
N LYS A 31 3.63 -6.40 9.69
CA LYS A 31 4.99 -6.31 10.26
C LYS A 31 5.56 -4.90 10.33
N GLN A 32 5.07 -3.96 9.51
CA GLN A 32 5.66 -2.63 9.41
C GLN A 32 4.94 -1.55 10.25
N LYS A 33 3.72 -1.81 10.75
CA LYS A 33 2.94 -0.83 11.55
C LYS A 33 2.55 -1.24 12.97
N TYR A 34 2.75 -2.50 13.39
CA TYR A 34 2.24 -3.02 14.67
C TYR A 34 3.32 -3.32 15.71
N GLY A 35 4.34 -2.47 15.82
CA GLY A 35 5.21 -2.43 17.01
C GLY A 35 4.57 -1.75 18.22
N ARG A 36 3.31 -1.29 18.11
CA ARG A 36 2.54 -0.68 19.19
C ARG A 36 1.59 -1.72 19.76
N ASN A 37 1.63 -1.90 21.08
CA ASN A 37 0.61 -2.64 21.82
C ASN A 37 -0.72 -1.93 21.56
N ILE A 38 -1.58 -2.50 20.73
CA ILE A 38 -2.92 -1.94 20.47
C ILE A 38 -3.83 -2.54 21.52
N ASP A 39 -4.47 -1.68 22.30
CA ASP A 39 -5.49 -2.11 23.25
C ASP A 39 -6.65 -2.74 22.46
N ALA A 40 -6.97 -3.99 22.77
CA ALA A 40 -8.04 -4.72 22.10
C ALA A 40 -9.40 -4.01 22.25
N LEU A 41 -9.56 -3.21 23.32
CA LEU A 41 -10.77 -2.42 23.58
C LEU A 41 -10.88 -1.17 22.68
N SER A 42 -9.79 -0.77 22.02
CA SER A 42 -9.78 0.35 21.07
C SER A 42 -10.19 -0.04 19.64
N LEU A 43 -10.37 -1.34 19.39
CA LEU A 43 -10.80 -1.84 18.11
C LEU A 43 -12.33 -1.76 17.97
N PRO A 44 -12.85 -1.53 16.75
CA PRO A 44 -14.29 -1.52 16.53
C PRO A 44 -14.89 -2.89 16.90
N THR A 45 -16.06 -2.86 17.53
CA THR A 45 -16.77 -4.08 17.94
C THR A 45 -17.20 -4.86 16.68
N PRO A 46 -16.81 -6.13 16.55
CA PRO A 46 -17.30 -6.98 15.48
C PRO A 46 -18.79 -7.32 15.69
N GLY A 47 -19.53 -7.43 14.61
CA GLY A 47 -20.95 -7.77 14.57
C GLY A 47 -21.27 -8.85 13.55
N MET A 48 -22.56 -9.20 13.45
CA MET A 48 -23.09 -10.09 12.42
C MET A 48 -24.25 -9.39 11.72
N GLN A 49 -24.25 -9.40 10.39
CA GLN A 49 -25.39 -8.99 9.58
C GLN A 49 -25.88 -10.22 8.80
N GLY A 50 -26.85 -10.94 9.38
CA GLY A 50 -27.21 -12.28 8.89
C GLY A 50 -26.06 -13.26 9.15
N GLU A 51 -25.59 -13.92 8.10
CA GLU A 51 -24.44 -14.85 8.16
C GLU A 51 -23.09 -14.15 7.89
N ASP A 52 -23.11 -12.86 7.52
CA ASP A 52 -21.91 -12.13 7.15
C ASP A 52 -21.28 -11.45 8.39
N PRO A 53 -19.98 -11.67 8.65
CA PRO A 53 -19.26 -10.95 9.69
C PRO A 53 -19.12 -9.48 9.31
N THR A 54 -19.47 -8.59 10.22
CA THR A 54 -19.42 -7.14 10.00
C THR A 54 -18.60 -6.42 11.06
N ILE A 55 -18.18 -5.20 10.74
CA ILE A 55 -17.62 -4.27 11.70
C ILE A 55 -18.39 -2.96 11.57
N CYS A 56 -18.76 -2.36 12.69
CA CYS A 56 -19.38 -1.04 12.69
C CYS A 56 -18.27 0.01 12.57
N LEU A 57 -18.29 0.76 11.47
CA LEU A 57 -17.46 1.97 11.36
C LEU A 57 -18.17 3.10 12.09
N ILE A 58 -17.45 3.78 12.96
CA ILE A 58 -17.92 4.96 13.67
C ILE A 58 -18.07 6.10 12.65
N GLU A 59 -19.19 6.83 12.65
CA GLU A 59 -19.46 7.85 11.62
C GLU A 59 -18.37 8.92 11.59
N GLU A 60 -17.89 9.36 12.74
CA GLU A 60 -16.81 10.33 12.85
C GLU A 60 -15.48 9.82 12.25
N GLU A 61 -15.23 8.51 12.29
CA GLU A 61 -14.06 7.88 11.66
C GLU A 61 -14.20 7.86 10.14
N VAL A 62 -15.41 7.58 9.66
CA VAL A 62 -15.74 7.63 8.22
C VAL A 62 -15.57 9.04 7.69
N ASP A 63 -16.16 10.03 8.36
CA ASP A 63 -16.06 11.43 7.99
C ASP A 63 -14.61 11.91 7.98
N ARG A 64 -13.83 11.55 8.99
CA ARG A 64 -12.40 11.87 9.01
C ARG A 64 -11.67 11.24 7.82
N GLY A 65 -11.99 10.00 7.48
CA GLY A 65 -11.43 9.32 6.31
C GLY A 65 -11.78 10.04 5.00
N ILE A 66 -13.05 10.45 4.86
CA ILE A 66 -13.51 11.21 3.68
C ILE A 66 -12.77 12.55 3.60
N GLN A 67 -12.71 13.32 4.69
CA GLN A 67 -11.98 14.59 4.73
C GLN A 67 -10.49 14.43 4.42
N TYR A 68 -9.88 13.32 4.88
CA TYR A 68 -8.50 13.00 4.56
C TYR A 68 -8.29 12.74 3.06
N CYS A 69 -9.21 12.00 2.43
CA CYS A 69 -9.11 11.62 1.02
C CYS A 69 -9.55 12.73 0.06
N LEU A 70 -10.41 13.65 0.48
CA LEU A 70 -11.02 14.68 -0.37
C LEU A 70 -9.98 15.56 -1.08
N LYS A 71 -8.85 15.83 -0.42
CA LYS A 71 -7.75 16.68 -0.92
C LYS A 71 -6.55 15.89 -1.43
N SER A 72 -6.75 14.60 -1.66
CA SER A 72 -5.69 13.69 -2.11
C SER A 72 -5.85 13.40 -3.60
N LEU A 73 -4.79 13.59 -4.37
CA LEU A 73 -4.76 13.19 -5.77
C LEU A 73 -4.13 11.82 -5.91
N VAL A 74 -4.87 10.88 -6.50
CA VAL A 74 -4.35 9.54 -6.78
C VAL A 74 -3.94 9.46 -8.25
N GLY A 75 -2.67 9.18 -8.46
CA GLY A 75 -2.09 8.99 -9.78
C GLY A 75 -1.47 7.62 -9.96
N ARG A 76 -1.36 7.18 -11.21
CA ARG A 76 -0.54 6.03 -11.57
C ARG A 76 0.83 6.51 -12.02
N LEU A 77 1.90 6.05 -11.39
CA LEU A 77 3.29 6.31 -11.74
C LEU A 77 4.08 5.00 -11.81
N ASP A 78 4.91 4.86 -12.85
CA ASP A 78 5.84 3.75 -12.95
C ASP A 78 7.11 4.01 -12.12
N LEU A 79 7.11 3.50 -10.88
CA LEU A 79 8.26 3.59 -9.97
C LEU A 79 9.41 2.64 -10.33
N VAL A 80 9.23 1.70 -11.28
CA VAL A 80 10.31 0.77 -11.68
C VAL A 80 11.51 1.54 -12.24
N LYS A 81 11.25 2.71 -12.84
CA LYS A 81 12.28 3.56 -13.45
C LYS A 81 12.66 4.77 -12.60
N MET A 82 12.03 4.98 -11.44
CA MET A 82 12.08 6.29 -10.78
C MET A 82 12.02 6.24 -9.25
N ASP A 83 12.97 6.92 -8.61
CA ASP A 83 13.03 7.09 -7.16
C ASP A 83 12.00 8.12 -6.66
N LEU A 84 11.35 7.84 -5.54
CA LEU A 84 10.34 8.69 -4.91
C LEU A 84 10.86 10.09 -4.57
N ASN A 85 12.13 10.22 -4.18
CA ASN A 85 12.72 11.54 -3.90
C ASN A 85 12.82 12.39 -5.17
N LYS A 86 13.16 11.77 -6.31
CA LYS A 86 13.16 12.45 -7.61
C LYS A 86 11.75 12.89 -7.98
N VAL A 87 10.75 12.04 -7.74
CA VAL A 87 9.34 12.38 -7.97
C VAL A 87 8.93 13.61 -7.16
N LYS A 88 9.27 13.66 -5.86
CA LYS A 88 8.99 14.82 -5.00
C LYS A 88 9.55 16.12 -5.56
N ILE A 89 10.84 16.11 -5.93
CA ILE A 89 11.52 17.30 -6.47
C ILE A 89 10.86 17.76 -7.77
N LEU A 90 10.57 16.82 -8.67
CA LEU A 90 9.97 17.12 -9.97
C LEU A 90 8.54 17.63 -9.86
N VAL A 91 7.75 17.04 -8.96
CA VAL A 91 6.38 17.47 -8.66
C VAL A 91 6.36 18.88 -8.09
N ALA A 92 7.23 19.16 -7.12
CA ALA A 92 7.35 20.50 -6.54
C ALA A 92 7.74 21.54 -7.58
N ALA A 93 8.71 21.22 -8.44
CA ALA A 93 9.14 22.11 -9.52
C ALA A 93 8.07 22.31 -10.60
N LYS A 94 7.40 21.23 -11.03
CA LYS A 94 6.41 21.26 -12.11
C LYS A 94 5.18 22.08 -11.75
N TRP A 95 4.66 21.90 -10.55
CA TRP A 95 3.46 22.61 -10.10
C TRP A 95 3.76 23.92 -9.38
N ALA A 96 5.04 24.25 -9.19
CA ALA A 96 5.48 25.41 -8.44
C ALA A 96 4.72 25.50 -7.11
N LEU A 97 4.80 24.40 -6.35
CA LEU A 97 4.10 24.24 -5.07
C LEU A 97 4.67 25.23 -4.05
N SER A 98 3.77 25.83 -3.27
CA SER A 98 4.12 26.79 -2.23
C SER A 98 4.18 26.17 -0.84
N GLY A 99 3.65 24.96 -0.68
CA GLY A 99 3.67 24.16 0.55
C GLY A 99 4.30 22.79 0.33
N GLU A 100 4.23 21.95 1.37
CA GLU A 100 4.71 20.57 1.29
C GLU A 100 3.72 19.67 0.55
N CYS A 101 4.26 18.70 -0.20
CA CYS A 101 3.49 17.62 -0.82
C CYS A 101 3.96 16.27 -0.26
N LEU A 102 3.07 15.60 0.46
CA LEU A 102 3.30 14.24 0.92
C LEU A 102 2.97 13.26 -0.20
N ILE A 103 3.93 12.38 -0.51
CA ILE A 103 3.79 11.34 -1.52
C ILE A 103 3.77 9.98 -0.84
N THR A 104 2.66 9.25 -1.00
CA THR A 104 2.46 7.92 -0.39
C THR A 104 2.26 6.86 -1.48
N PRO A 105 3.16 5.88 -1.61
CA PRO A 105 2.94 4.74 -2.51
C PRO A 105 1.78 3.88 -1.99
N LEU A 106 0.78 3.63 -2.85
CA LEU A 106 -0.35 2.73 -2.55
C LEU A 106 -0.11 1.30 -3.09
N GLY A 107 0.93 1.12 -3.92
CA GLY A 107 1.32 -0.16 -4.52
C GLY A 107 0.87 -0.31 -5.98
N ARG A 108 1.45 -1.28 -6.72
CA ARG A 108 1.16 -1.54 -8.15
C ARG A 108 1.24 -0.30 -9.06
N GLY A 109 2.14 0.63 -8.72
CA GLY A 109 2.31 1.89 -9.43
C GLY A 109 1.28 2.96 -9.08
N TYR A 110 0.42 2.77 -8.08
CA TYR A 110 -0.45 3.83 -7.58
C TYR A 110 0.27 4.65 -6.51
N ILE A 111 0.11 5.96 -6.59
CA ILE A 111 0.69 6.94 -5.68
C ILE A 111 -0.38 7.95 -5.31
N MET A 112 -0.42 8.32 -4.05
CA MET A 112 -1.25 9.38 -3.52
C MET A 112 -0.38 10.62 -3.24
N PHE A 113 -0.80 11.75 -3.77
CA PHE A 113 -0.26 13.08 -3.48
C PHE A 113 -1.23 13.76 -2.51
N LYS A 114 -0.70 14.23 -1.38
CA LYS A 114 -1.46 15.01 -0.41
C LYS A 114 -0.78 16.36 -0.26
N PHE A 115 -1.55 17.41 -0.47
CA PHE A 115 -1.08 18.79 -0.39
C PHE A 115 -1.41 19.36 0.98
N ASP A 116 -0.48 20.11 1.55
CA ASP A 116 -0.70 20.85 2.79
C ASP A 116 -1.64 22.06 2.55
N LYS A 117 -1.54 22.67 1.38
CA LYS A 117 -2.26 23.87 0.97
C LYS A 117 -3.36 23.57 -0.04
N GLU A 118 -4.52 24.19 0.16
CA GLU A 118 -5.65 24.08 -0.76
C GLU A 118 -5.33 24.72 -2.11
N GLU A 119 -4.57 25.83 -2.10
CA GLU A 119 -4.20 26.55 -3.31
C GLU A 119 -3.32 25.71 -4.22
N ASP A 120 -2.43 24.91 -3.62
CA ASP A 120 -1.58 23.97 -4.32
C ASP A 120 -2.41 22.82 -4.89
N TYR A 121 -3.36 22.26 -4.13
CA TYR A 121 -4.29 21.25 -4.63
C TYR A 121 -5.11 21.76 -5.82
N ALA A 122 -5.75 22.92 -5.69
CA ALA A 122 -6.58 23.52 -6.73
C ALA A 122 -5.77 23.80 -8.00
N LYS A 123 -4.56 24.34 -7.86
CA LYS A 123 -3.66 24.58 -9.00
C LYS A 123 -3.33 23.28 -9.75
N VAL A 124 -3.02 22.20 -9.02
CA VAL A 124 -2.70 20.91 -9.65
C VAL A 124 -3.93 20.32 -10.32
N TRP A 125 -5.09 20.40 -9.66
CA TRP A 125 -6.36 19.93 -10.19
C TRP A 125 -6.73 20.60 -11.51
N GLU A 126 -6.62 21.92 -11.59
CA GLU A 126 -6.92 22.72 -12.78
C GLU A 126 -5.98 22.42 -13.95
N GLN A 127 -4.72 22.08 -13.68
CA GLN A 127 -3.74 21.73 -14.72
C GLN A 127 -3.99 20.34 -15.33
N GLY A 128 -4.78 19.48 -14.68
CA GLY A 128 -5.18 18.19 -15.20
C GLY A 128 -4.06 17.14 -15.27
N SER A 129 -4.22 16.17 -16.17
CA SER A 129 -3.27 15.06 -16.31
C SER A 129 -1.91 15.51 -16.83
N TRP A 130 -0.86 15.19 -16.06
CA TRP A 130 0.52 15.49 -16.44
C TRP A 130 1.23 14.25 -16.95
N LEU A 131 1.57 14.19 -18.25
CA LEU A 131 2.38 13.09 -18.77
C LEU A 131 3.86 13.32 -18.41
N PHE A 132 4.39 12.49 -17.51
CA PHE A 132 5.82 12.41 -17.22
C PHE A 132 6.37 11.05 -17.66
N ASP A 133 7.39 11.07 -18.53
CA ASP A 133 8.07 9.91 -19.12
C ASP A 133 7.14 8.69 -19.37
N MET A 134 6.01 8.99 -20.01
CA MET A 134 4.93 8.10 -20.46
C MET A 134 3.84 7.61 -19.49
N THR A 135 3.77 7.92 -18.19
CA THR A 135 2.49 7.76 -17.46
C THR A 135 2.54 8.34 -16.05
N LEU A 136 2.20 9.62 -15.90
CA LEU A 136 1.45 10.04 -14.72
C LEU A 136 0.04 10.37 -15.20
N LYS A 137 -0.94 9.59 -14.74
CA LYS A 137 -2.36 9.81 -15.02
C LYS A 137 -3.07 9.87 -13.70
N PHE A 138 -3.78 10.96 -13.45
CA PHE A 138 -4.67 11.04 -12.31
C PHE A 138 -5.93 10.23 -12.63
N CYS A 139 -6.33 9.37 -11.70
CA CYS A 139 -7.69 8.85 -11.70
C CYS A 139 -8.53 9.86 -10.92
N VAL A 140 -9.45 10.52 -11.63
CA VAL A 140 -10.58 11.22 -11.03
C VAL A 140 -11.67 10.20 -10.76
#